data_AF-A0A229GMG1-F1
#
_entry.id   AF-A0A229GMG1-F1
#
_cell.length_a   1.000
_cell.length_b   1.000
_cell.length_c   1.000
_cell.angle_alpha   90.00
_cell.angle_beta   90.00
_cell.angle_gamma   90.00
#
_symmetry.space_group_name_H-M   'P 1'
#
loop_
_entity.id
_entity.type
_entity.pdbx_description
1 polymer ?
#
loop_
_entity_poly.entity_id
_entity_poly.type
_entity_poly.pdbx_seq_one_letter_code
_entity_poly.pdbx_strand_id
1 'polypeptide(L)' 'MSIFPNHYAINFYIFRTKEQFGRRILSQVPSIGDILVFKDKRYRVHTLEWCLDEDATNNEYQALINIEMIKQPPIHTM' A
#
# COMPACT_ATOMS: atom_id res chain seq x y z
N MET A 1 20.97 -1.64 -7.23
CA MET A 1 19.51 -1.57 -6.98
C MET A 1 18.87 -0.89 -8.18
N SER A 2 17.69 -1.33 -8.61
CA SER A 2 16.98 -0.69 -9.72
C SER A 2 16.22 0.55 -9.22
N ILE A 3 16.40 1.68 -9.89
CA ILE A 3 15.77 2.97 -9.58
C ILE A 3 14.50 3.10 -10.42
N PHE A 4 13.38 3.47 -9.81
CA PHE A 4 12.09 3.64 -10.47
C PHE A 4 11.51 5.03 -10.16
N PRO A 5 12.10 6.09 -10.75
CA PRO A 5 11.77 7.47 -10.40
C PRO A 5 10.34 7.88 -10.79
N ASN A 6 9.63 7.03 -11.55
CA ASN A 6 8.23 7.23 -11.93
C ASN A 6 7.25 6.32 -11.16
N HIS A 7 7.71 5.68 -10.09
CA HIS A 7 6.91 4.77 -9.27
C HIS A 7 6.91 5.22 -7.82
N TYR A 8 5.92 4.75 -7.07
CA TYR A 8 5.81 4.91 -5.64
C TYR A 8 6.27 3.65 -4.93
N ALA A 9 7.04 3.82 -3.86
CA ALA A 9 7.23 2.74 -2.90
C ALA A 9 6.05 2.74 -1.94
N ILE A 10 5.35 1.61 -1.84
CA ILE A 10 4.13 1.51 -1.03
C ILE A 10 4.29 0.40 0.00
N ASN A 11 4.22 0.78 1.26
CA ASN A 11 4.14 -0.13 2.40
C ASN A 11 2.66 -0.39 2.71
N PHE A 12 2.29 -1.66 2.84
CA PHE A 12 0.95 -2.10 3.19
C PHE A 12 0.95 -2.60 4.63
N TYR A 13 -0.06 -2.19 5.39
CA TYR A 13 -0.31 -2.59 6.77
C TYR A 13 -1.74 -3.14 6.88
N ILE A 14 -1.96 -4.08 7.79
CA ILE A 14 -3.32 -4.51 8.15
C ILE A 14 -3.76 -3.69 9.36
N PHE A 15 -4.98 -3.15 9.32
CA PHE A 15 -5.56 -2.37 10.42
C PHE A 15 -5.43 -3.09 11.76
N ARG A 16 -4.93 -2.36 12.77
CA ARG A 16 -4.63 -2.87 14.12
C ARG A 16 -3.54 -3.94 14.20
N THR A 17 -2.76 -4.14 13.15
CA THR A 17 -1.53 -4.95 13.21
C THR A 17 -0.32 -4.01 13.23
N LYS A 18 0.70 -4.35 14.02
CA LYS A 18 1.91 -3.52 14.16
C LYS A 18 2.95 -3.79 13.06
N GLU A 19 2.79 -4.87 12.32
CA GLU A 19 3.78 -5.32 11.35
C GLU A 19 3.42 -4.89 9.93
N GLN A 20 4.46 -4.56 9.15
CA GLN A 20 4.33 -4.33 7.73
C GLN A 20 3.90 -5.63 7.04
N PHE A 21 2.72 -5.61 6.40
CA PHE A 21 2.20 -6.74 5.65
C PHE A 21 2.97 -6.98 4.35
N GLY A 22 3.44 -5.90 3.70
CA GLY A 22 4.31 -6.02 2.55
C GLY A 22 4.73 -4.67 1.96
N ARG A 23 5.65 -4.73 1.00
CA ARG A 23 6.10 -3.57 0.20
C ARG A 23 5.94 -3.86 -1.28
N ARG A 24 5.44 -2.91 -2.07
CA ARG A 24 5.41 -2.98 -3.55
C ARG A 24 5.85 -1.65 -4.14
N ILE A 25 6.42 -1.73 -5.35
CA ILE A 25 6.73 -0.56 -6.17
C ILE A 25 5.68 -0.52 -7.27
N LEU A 26 4.82 0.51 -7.27
CA LEU A 26 3.69 0.63 -8.20
C LEU A 26 3.76 1.97 -8.94
N SER A 27 3.32 2.01 -10.19
CA SER A 27 3.18 3.25 -10.95
C SER A 27 1.97 4.08 -10.54
N GLN A 28 1.09 3.52 -9.70
CA GLN A 28 -0.14 4.15 -9.22
C GLN A 28 -0.36 3.83 -7.75
N VAL A 29 -1.02 4.75 -7.04
CA VAL A 29 -1.34 4.62 -5.62
C VAL A 29 -2.83 4.27 -5.50
N PRO A 30 -3.18 3.15 -4.83
CA PRO A 30 -4.57 2.86 -4.52
C PRO A 30 -5.23 3.97 -3.71
N SER A 31 -6.50 4.24 -3.98
CA SER A 31 -7.29 5.25 -3.29
C SER A 31 -8.00 4.66 -2.06
N ILE A 32 -8.38 5.53 -1.11
CA ILE A 32 -9.20 5.13 0.04
C ILE A 32 -10.51 4.50 -0.46
N GLY A 33 -10.85 3.33 0.07
CA GLY A 33 -12.03 2.56 -0.36
C GLY A 33 -11.77 1.52 -1.45
N ASP A 34 -10.63 1.59 -2.16
CA ASP A 34 -10.28 0.59 -3.18
C ASP A 34 -10.15 -0.81 -2.57
N ILE A 35 -10.46 -1.83 -3.37
CA ILE A 35 -10.29 -3.22 -3.00
C ILE A 35 -8.98 -3.77 -3.57
N LEU A 36 -8.10 -4.17 -2.66
CA LEU A 36 -6.83 -4.81 -2.95
C LEU A 36 -6.95 -6.32 -2.77
N VAL A 37 -6.29 -7.09 -3.64
CA VAL A 37 -6.26 -8.56 -3.59
C VAL A 37 -4.83 -9.03 -3.34
N PHE A 38 -4.62 -9.76 -2.24
CA PHE A 38 -3.34 -10.40 -1.94
C PHE A 38 -3.54 -11.91 -1.81
N LYS A 39 -2.87 -12.68 -2.68
CA LYS A 39 -3.05 -14.13 -2.90
C LYS A 39 -4.50 -14.46 -3.29
N ASP A 40 -5.41 -14.50 -2.32
CA ASP A 40 -6.86 -14.74 -2.52
C ASP A 40 -7.73 -13.96 -1.52
N LYS A 41 -7.13 -13.07 -0.73
CA LYS A 41 -7.83 -12.30 0.30
C LYS A 41 -8.05 -10.88 -0.20
N ARG A 42 -9.25 -10.36 0.05
CA ARG A 42 -9.64 -9.00 -0.28
C ARG A 42 -9.43 -8.10 0.93
N TYR A 43 -8.92 -6.91 0.68
CA TYR A 43 -8.68 -5.88 1.67
C TYR A 43 -9.19 -4.56 1.11
N ARG A 44 -9.84 -3.76 1.95
CA ARG A 44 -10.24 -2.40 1.58
C ARG A 44 -9.21 -1.42 2.12
N VAL A 45 -8.77 -0.48 1.29
CA VAL A 45 -7.92 0.63 1.74
C VAL A 45 -8.70 1.45 2.75
N HIS A 46 -8.15 1.55 3.96
CA HIS A 46 -8.76 2.27 5.08
C HIS A 46 -8.15 3.66 5.23
N THR A 47 -6.82 3.74 5.24
CA THR A 47 -6.07 5.00 5.34
C THR A 47 -4.91 4.99 4.37
N LEU A 48 -4.46 6.20 4.03
CA LEU A 48 -3.35 6.45 3.14
C LEU A 48 -2.56 7.63 3.70
N GLU A 49 -1.25 7.45 3.83
CA GLU A 49 -0.31 8.45 4.32
C GLU A 49 0.84 8.61 3.33
N TRP A 50 1.10 9.86 2.93
CA TRP A 50 2.24 10.23 2.10
C TRP A 50 3.41 10.59 3.02
N CYS A 51 4.51 9.85 2.92
CA CYS A 51 5.73 10.13 3.66
C CYS A 51 6.60 11.07 2.81
N LEU A 52 6.62 12.35 3.17
CA LEU A 52 7.28 13.41 2.39
C LEU A 52 8.59 13.92 3.03
N ASP A 53 9.07 13.23 4.05
CA ASP A 53 10.36 13.56 4.67
C ASP A 53 11.51 13.36 3.68
N GLU A 54 12.59 14.12 3.85
CA GLU A 54 13.78 14.06 2.99
C GLU A 54 14.37 12.65 2.93
N ASP A 55 14.33 11.91 4.04
CA ASP A 55 14.81 10.53 4.12
C ASP A 55 13.84 9.50 3.54
N ALA A 56 12.54 9.85 3.45
CA ALA A 56 11.49 9.01 2.89
C ALA A 56 11.40 9.13 1.36
N THR A 57 11.93 10.21 0.81
CA THR A 57 12.09 10.46 -0.62
C THR A 57 13.55 10.19 -1.03
N ASN A 58 14.03 8.96 -0.78
CA ASN A 58 15.29 8.55 -1.38
C ASN A 58 15.10 8.56 -2.91
N ASN A 59 16.01 9.18 -3.68
CA ASN A 59 15.93 9.45 -5.14
C ASN A 59 15.58 8.24 -6.06
N GLU A 60 15.33 7.07 -5.48
CA GLU A 60 14.90 5.82 -6.09
C GLU A 60 13.43 5.81 -6.52
N TYR A 61 12.54 6.54 -5.84
CA TYR A 61 11.08 6.55 -6.07
C TYR A 61 10.52 7.97 -5.98
N GLN A 62 9.30 8.19 -6.48
CA GLN A 62 8.62 9.49 -6.37
C GLN A 62 8.29 9.86 -4.93
N ALA A 63 7.82 8.87 -4.16
CA ALA A 63 7.50 9.02 -2.74
C ALA A 63 7.39 7.65 -2.09
N LEU A 64 7.50 7.63 -0.77
CA LEU A 64 7.08 6.53 0.07
C LEU A 64 5.65 6.77 0.55
N ILE A 65 4.84 5.72 0.54
CA ILE A 65 3.43 5.77 0.92
C ILE A 65 3.13 4.62 1.86
N ASN A 66 2.44 4.91 2.96
CA ASN A 66 1.90 3.91 3.86
C ASN A 66 0.40 3.76 3.61
N ILE A 67 -0.05 2.53 3.37
CA ILE A 67 -1.45 2.19 3.19
C ILE A 67 -1.86 1.22 4.30
N GLU A 68 -2.89 1.58 5.06
CA GLU A 68 -3.52 0.67 6.00
C GLU A 68 -4.79 0.07 5.39
N MET A 69 -4.99 -1.22 5.60
CA MET A 69 -6.08 -1.96 4.98
C MET A 69 -6.90 -2.76 5.97
N ILE A 70 -8.22 -2.81 5.76
CA ILE A 70 -9.14 -3.67 6.51
C ILE A 70 -9.47 -4.91 5.69
N LYS A 71 -9.17 -6.09 6.24
CA LYS A 71 -9.53 -7.38 5.62
C LYS A 71 -11.05 -7.45 5.42
N GLN A 72 -11.47 -7.77 4.21
CA GLN A 72 -12.88 -7.92 3.87
C GLN A 72 -13.35 -9.36 4.10
N PRO A 73 -14.63 -9.56 4.46
CA PRO A 73 -15.21 -10.91 4.52
C PRO A 73 -15.20 -11.58 3.14
N PRO A 74 -15.23 -12.91 3.07
CA PRO A 74 -15.39 -13.62 1.81
C PRO A 74 -16.71 -13.20 1.15
N ILE A 75 -16.68 -12.90 -0.15
CA ILE A 75 -17.92 -12.66 -0.90
C ILE A 75 -18.63 -14.01 -1.00
N HIS A 76 -19.71 -14.17 -0.24
CA HIS A 76 -20.61 -15.29 -0.41
C HIS A 76 -21.40 -14.99 -1.68
N THR A 77 -21.02 -15.65 -2.77
CA THR A 77 -21.88 -15.74 -3.95
C THR A 77 -23.01 -16.69 -3.57
N MET A 78 -24.23 -16.16 -3.47
CA MET A 78 -25.44 -16.98 -3.45
C MET A 78 -25.65 -17.63 -4.81
#